data_AF-A0A401RW58-F1
#
_entry.id   AF-A0A401RW58-F1
#
_cell.length_a   1.000
_cell.length_b   1.000
_cell.length_c   1.000
_cell.angle_alpha   90.00
_cell.angle_beta   90.00
_cell.angle_gamma   90.00
#
_symmetry.space_group_name_H-M   'P 1'
#
loop_
_entity.id
_entity.type
_entity.pdbx_description
1 polymer ?
#
loop_
_entity_poly.entity_id
_entity_poly.type
_entity_poly.pdbx_seq_one_letter_code
_entity_poly.pdbx_strand_id
1 'polypeptide(L)'
;MRHVEHSKSGSSGIPVKIVPNLFAFRSPSKWCLYQYQVTFMPDIESKRLRMALLFSHSDLLGTIRAFDGAMLFLPNKLQNQATKVTSMMKDGQVVNITILLTSTFPQDSPTCVQFFNIIIKKLILWPGFSTSILRYETKILLSVDISHKVLRSETVLDFMTELYNRVGDQHFSDTCMNELVGFVVLTRYNNKTYRINDIDWSVKPTDIFKKADGTEITYVDYYSQQYDASITDLKQPMLVSWLKSKNRSMDVAPRLVHLIPEFCYLTGLSNQARSDFRIMKDLAAETQLSPQKRQKRLHELIDNIQRNKVARTELEGWGLHLDEQISLVGRVLPPEKIHMFDHSCQPVSPVDWSKDIRKSRIIGSGPLQDWLMVFSHRNYEIAGQLLACLKKVGPPMGFLIDNPKM
;
A
#
# COMPACT_ATOMS: atom_id res chain seq x y z
N MET A 1 14.28 30.59 20.44
CA MET A 1 14.78 30.47 19.04
C MET A 1 13.80 31.19 18.13
N ARG A 2 14.18 32.34 17.55
CA ARG A 2 13.38 33.11 16.57
C ARG A 2 13.58 32.57 15.14
N HIS A 3 13.78 31.27 14.99
CA HIS A 3 13.95 30.66 13.68
C HIS A 3 12.56 30.21 13.22
N VAL A 4 12.11 30.68 12.06
CA VAL A 4 10.83 30.36 11.39
C VAL A 4 9.60 31.25 11.75
N GLU A 5 9.72 32.59 11.73
CA GLU A 5 8.53 33.47 11.74
C GLU A 5 7.92 33.70 10.33
N HIS A 6 8.73 33.63 9.26
CA HIS A 6 8.27 34.00 7.90
C HIS A 6 8.55 32.97 6.81
N SER A 7 9.54 32.08 6.98
CA SER A 7 9.89 31.08 5.97
C SER A 7 10.62 29.90 6.61
N LYS A 8 10.32 28.70 6.12
CA LYS A 8 11.05 27.46 6.46
C LYS A 8 12.16 27.12 5.46
N SER A 9 12.32 27.93 4.42
CA SER A 9 13.31 27.69 3.36
C SER A 9 14.69 28.12 3.81
N GLY A 10 15.66 27.19 3.78
CA GLY A 10 17.07 27.48 4.04
C GLY A 10 17.76 28.16 2.84
N SER A 11 18.86 28.88 3.12
CA SER A 11 19.65 29.61 2.12
C SER A 11 21.03 29.01 1.85
N SER A 12 21.49 28.03 2.63
CA SER A 12 22.83 27.40 2.51
C SER A 12 22.93 26.37 1.39
N GLY A 13 24.13 26.17 0.83
CA GLY A 13 24.39 25.18 -0.23
C GLY A 13 24.17 25.71 -1.64
N ILE A 14 24.32 24.86 -2.65
CA ILE A 14 24.21 25.21 -4.07
C ILE A 14 22.83 24.79 -4.59
N PRO A 15 22.05 25.70 -5.22
CA PRO A 15 20.73 25.35 -5.76
C PRO A 15 20.85 24.33 -6.90
N VAL A 16 19.96 23.34 -6.90
CA VAL A 16 19.87 22.32 -7.95
C VAL A 16 18.42 22.04 -8.31
N LYS A 17 18.17 21.81 -9.59
CA LYS A 17 16.84 21.42 -10.08
C LYS A 17 16.59 19.95 -9.75
N ILE A 18 15.49 19.68 -9.05
CA ILE A 18 15.05 18.34 -8.66
C ILE A 18 13.69 18.07 -9.29
N VAL A 19 13.47 16.82 -9.67
CA VAL A 19 12.18 16.34 -10.17
C VAL A 19 11.68 15.26 -9.22
N PRO A 20 10.74 15.57 -8.30
CA PRO A 20 10.12 14.59 -7.42
C PRO A 20 9.07 13.78 -8.18
N ASN A 21 8.63 12.68 -7.60
CA ASN A 21 7.55 11.82 -8.11
C ASN A 21 6.13 12.42 -7.88
N LEU A 22 6.00 13.73 -8.06
CA LEU A 22 4.81 14.52 -7.80
C LEU A 22 4.29 15.15 -9.09
N PHE A 23 3.00 14.99 -9.34
CA PHE A 23 2.29 15.50 -10.51
C PHE A 23 1.24 16.50 -10.07
N ALA A 24 1.12 17.60 -10.79
CA ALA A 24 0.10 18.60 -10.49
C ALA A 24 -1.25 18.19 -11.08
N PHE A 25 -2.32 18.61 -10.41
CA PHE A 25 -3.64 18.67 -11.04
C PHE A 25 -3.93 20.09 -11.47
N ARG A 26 -4.43 20.26 -12.69
CA ARG A 26 -5.13 21.46 -13.10
C ARG A 26 -6.62 21.29 -12.89
N SER A 27 -7.21 22.32 -12.31
CA SER A 27 -8.64 22.44 -12.03
C SER A 27 -9.07 23.88 -12.35
N PRO A 28 -10.35 24.10 -12.67
CA PRO A 28 -10.90 25.44 -12.77
C PRO A 28 -10.73 26.23 -11.47
N SER A 29 -10.48 27.55 -11.57
CA SER A 29 -10.23 28.43 -10.41
C SER A 29 -11.39 28.53 -9.40
N LYS A 30 -12.61 28.12 -9.81
CA LYS A 30 -13.82 28.09 -8.95
C LYS A 30 -14.35 26.67 -8.73
N TRP A 31 -13.49 25.65 -8.87
CA TRP A 31 -13.91 24.27 -8.71
C TRP A 31 -14.39 23.98 -7.28
N CYS A 32 -15.50 23.25 -7.15
CA CYS A 32 -16.07 22.79 -5.88
C CYS A 32 -16.64 21.39 -6.02
N LEU A 33 -16.54 20.61 -4.94
CA LEU A 33 -17.24 19.34 -4.79
C LEU A 33 -18.57 19.57 -4.07
N TYR A 34 -19.68 19.14 -4.67
CA TYR A 34 -21.00 19.29 -4.07
C TYR A 34 -21.45 17.97 -3.45
N GLN A 35 -21.73 17.98 -2.16
CA GLN A 35 -22.25 16.84 -1.42
C GLN A 35 -23.75 17.01 -1.17
N TYR A 36 -24.49 15.95 -1.47
CA TYR A 36 -25.93 15.85 -1.29
C TYR A 36 -26.27 14.64 -0.43
N GLN A 37 -27.22 14.80 0.48
CA GLN A 37 -27.88 13.69 1.15
C GLN A 37 -29.03 13.20 0.28
N VAL A 38 -29.11 11.88 0.08
CA VAL A 38 -30.15 11.23 -0.72
C VAL A 38 -31.03 10.38 0.20
N THR A 39 -32.34 10.62 0.15
CA THR A 39 -33.34 9.83 0.87
C THR A 39 -34.32 9.20 -0.12
N PHE A 40 -34.81 8.00 0.23
CA PHE A 40 -35.73 7.21 -0.58
C PHE A 40 -37.01 6.99 0.22
N MET A 41 -38.16 7.16 -0.41
CA MET A 41 -39.47 6.85 0.15
C MET A 41 -40.28 6.01 -0.85
N PRO A 42 -40.64 4.76 -0.53
CA PRO A 42 -40.33 4.02 0.70
C PRO A 42 -38.82 3.78 0.89
N ASP A 43 -38.40 3.46 2.12
CA ASP A 43 -36.99 3.17 2.40
C ASP A 43 -36.54 1.88 1.70
N ILE A 44 -35.28 1.86 1.27
CA ILE A 44 -34.69 0.78 0.48
C ILE A 44 -33.39 0.35 1.14
N GLU A 45 -33.32 -0.85 1.72
CA GLU A 45 -32.09 -1.30 2.39
C GLU A 45 -30.95 -1.59 1.39
N SER A 46 -31.28 -2.10 0.19
CA SER A 46 -30.29 -2.48 -0.80
C SER A 46 -29.57 -1.27 -1.40
N LYS A 47 -28.32 -1.05 -1.00
CA LYS A 47 -27.44 -0.03 -1.60
C LYS A 47 -27.33 -0.14 -3.12
N ARG A 48 -27.27 -1.36 -3.67
CA ARG A 48 -27.21 -1.58 -5.12
C ARG A 48 -28.48 -1.08 -5.80
N LEU A 49 -29.64 -1.33 -5.20
CA LEU A 49 -30.92 -0.86 -5.72
C LEU A 49 -31.04 0.67 -5.59
N ARG A 50 -30.66 1.25 -4.45
CA ARG A 50 -30.58 2.72 -4.28
C ARG A 50 -29.72 3.35 -5.36
N MET A 51 -28.54 2.79 -5.64
CA MET A 51 -27.65 3.24 -6.71
C MET A 51 -28.36 3.17 -8.07
N ALA A 52 -28.97 2.03 -8.42
CA ALA A 52 -29.64 1.86 -9.71
C ALA A 52 -30.78 2.86 -9.92
N LEU A 53 -31.65 3.04 -8.92
CA LEU A 53 -32.79 3.95 -8.98
C LEU A 53 -32.39 5.42 -9.01
N LEU A 54 -31.31 5.80 -8.31
CA LEU A 54 -30.78 7.16 -8.37
C LEU A 54 -30.11 7.42 -9.73
N PHE A 55 -29.36 6.44 -10.24
CA PHE A 55 -28.54 6.58 -11.42
C PHE A 55 -29.30 6.51 -12.74
N SER A 56 -30.58 6.11 -12.72
CA SER A 56 -31.49 6.26 -13.87
C SER A 56 -31.76 7.72 -14.23
N HIS A 57 -31.50 8.67 -13.30
CA HIS A 57 -31.63 10.10 -13.52
C HIS A 57 -30.34 10.73 -14.07
N SER A 58 -29.71 10.10 -15.07
CA SER A 58 -28.43 10.56 -15.63
C SER A 58 -28.50 11.94 -16.27
N ASP A 59 -29.65 12.33 -16.79
CA ASP A 59 -29.84 13.65 -17.43
C ASP A 59 -29.75 14.79 -16.40
N LEU A 60 -30.20 14.53 -15.17
CA LEU A 60 -30.10 15.47 -14.05
C LEU A 60 -28.72 15.43 -13.40
N LEU A 61 -28.21 14.23 -13.12
CA LEU A 61 -27.00 14.05 -12.30
C LEU A 61 -25.70 14.10 -13.11
N GLY A 62 -25.79 13.94 -14.43
CA GLY A 62 -24.66 13.68 -15.30
C GLY A 62 -24.12 12.24 -15.17
N THR A 63 -23.25 11.87 -16.09
CA THR A 63 -22.58 10.55 -16.10
C THR A 63 -21.54 10.43 -14.99
N ILE A 64 -21.00 11.54 -14.52
CA ILE A 64 -19.89 11.61 -13.56
C ILE A 64 -20.43 11.93 -12.18
N ARG A 65 -20.47 10.90 -11.33
CA ARG A 65 -21.09 10.97 -10.00
C ARG A 65 -20.55 9.88 -9.10
N ALA A 66 -20.55 10.14 -7.79
CA ALA A 66 -20.15 9.16 -6.80
C ALA A 66 -21.20 9.07 -5.70
N PHE A 67 -21.67 7.86 -5.41
CA PHE A 67 -22.72 7.62 -4.42
C PHE A 67 -22.33 6.45 -3.53
N ASP A 68 -22.45 6.62 -2.21
CA ASP A 68 -22.10 5.61 -1.23
C ASP A 68 -23.31 4.88 -0.61
N GLY A 69 -24.53 5.20 -1.05
CA GLY A 69 -25.78 4.65 -0.52
C GLY A 69 -26.58 5.65 0.32
N ALA A 70 -25.97 6.76 0.75
CA ALA A 70 -26.64 7.86 1.43
C ALA A 70 -26.16 9.24 0.94
N MET A 71 -24.86 9.39 0.68
CA MET A 71 -24.25 10.64 0.22
C MET A 71 -23.89 10.55 -1.26
N LEU A 72 -24.37 11.53 -2.02
CA LEU A 72 -24.06 11.73 -3.44
C LEU A 72 -23.09 12.90 -3.58
N PHE A 73 -22.04 12.70 -4.35
CA PHE A 73 -21.08 13.73 -4.73
C PHE A 73 -21.20 14.01 -6.22
N LEU A 74 -21.29 15.28 -6.58
CA LEU A 74 -21.35 15.74 -7.97
C LEU A 74 -20.27 16.82 -8.23
N PRO A 75 -19.70 16.85 -9.45
CA PRO A 75 -18.80 17.91 -9.86
C PRO A 75 -19.53 19.22 -10.18
N ASN A 76 -20.81 19.13 -10.56
CA ASN A 76 -21.65 20.27 -10.91
C ASN A 76 -22.76 20.45 -9.89
N LYS A 77 -23.08 21.71 -9.57
CA LYS A 77 -24.17 22.05 -8.67
C LYS A 77 -25.51 21.81 -9.35
N LEU A 78 -26.45 21.14 -8.68
CA LEU A 78 -27.84 21.09 -9.12
C LEU A 78 -28.47 22.48 -9.00
N GLN A 79 -29.45 22.77 -9.87
CA GLN A 79 -30.12 24.09 -9.89
C GLN A 79 -30.79 24.40 -8.54
N ASN A 80 -31.45 23.40 -7.95
CA ASN A 80 -32.20 23.54 -6.71
C ASN A 80 -31.40 22.99 -5.51
N GLN A 81 -31.59 23.60 -4.34
CA GLN A 81 -31.01 23.10 -3.09
C GLN A 81 -31.60 21.74 -2.69
N ALA A 82 -32.89 21.54 -2.93
CA ALA A 82 -33.58 20.27 -2.77
C ALA A 82 -34.22 19.88 -4.11
N THR A 83 -33.82 18.74 -4.66
CA THR A 83 -34.34 18.21 -5.91
C THR A 83 -35.08 16.91 -5.62
N LYS A 84 -36.33 16.81 -6.06
CA LYS A 84 -37.15 15.60 -5.92
C LYS A 84 -37.29 14.94 -7.28
N VAL A 85 -37.02 13.64 -7.33
CA VAL A 85 -37.21 12.82 -8.52
C VAL A 85 -37.94 11.55 -8.15
N THR A 86 -38.58 10.92 -9.13
CA THR A 86 -39.36 9.71 -8.92
C THR A 86 -38.83 8.62 -9.83
N SER A 87 -38.60 7.43 -9.26
CA SER A 87 -38.18 6.23 -10.00
C SER A 87 -39.22 5.14 -9.83
N MET A 88 -39.30 4.21 -10.78
CA MET A 88 -40.18 3.04 -10.72
C MET A 88 -39.36 1.77 -10.58
N MET A 89 -39.75 0.90 -9.64
CA MET A 89 -39.19 -0.44 -9.48
C MET A 89 -39.76 -1.42 -10.51
N LYS A 90 -39.15 -2.60 -10.64
CA LYS A 90 -39.58 -3.64 -11.59
C LYS A 90 -40.97 -4.20 -11.28
N ASP A 91 -41.39 -4.14 -10.02
CA ASP A 91 -42.71 -4.55 -9.53
C ASP A 91 -43.78 -3.45 -9.68
N GLY A 92 -43.42 -2.31 -10.29
CA GLY A 92 -44.31 -1.16 -10.48
C GLY A 92 -44.37 -0.21 -9.28
N GLN A 93 -43.68 -0.50 -8.17
CA GLN A 93 -43.66 0.39 -7.02
C GLN A 93 -42.95 1.71 -7.35
N VAL A 94 -43.61 2.83 -7.02
CA VAL A 94 -43.07 4.17 -7.20
C VAL A 94 -42.24 4.58 -5.99
N VAL A 95 -41.02 5.05 -6.24
CA VAL A 95 -40.06 5.49 -5.23
C VAL A 95 -39.77 6.97 -5.43
N ASN A 96 -40.06 7.77 -4.39
CA ASN A 96 -39.70 9.17 -4.34
C ASN A 96 -38.29 9.33 -3.75
N ILE A 97 -37.42 9.99 -4.51
CA ILE A 97 -36.02 10.23 -4.15
C ILE A 97 -35.86 11.72 -3.91
N THR A 98 -35.36 12.11 -2.74
CA THR A 98 -35.04 13.50 -2.41
C THR A 98 -33.53 13.67 -2.34
N ILE A 99 -33.00 14.63 -3.08
CA ILE A 99 -31.57 14.96 -3.18
C ILE A 99 -31.39 16.36 -2.59
N LEU A 100 -30.80 16.45 -1.40
CA LEU A 100 -30.65 17.70 -0.66
C LEU A 100 -29.17 18.09 -0.58
N LEU A 101 -28.82 19.28 -1.06
CA LEU A 101 -27.46 19.82 -0.95
C LEU A 101 -27.14 20.09 0.53
N THR A 102 -26.14 19.40 1.05
CA THR A 102 -25.71 19.52 2.46
C THR A 102 -24.43 20.31 2.61
N SER A 103 -23.49 20.21 1.67
CA SER A 103 -22.18 20.87 1.77
C SER A 103 -21.56 21.14 0.40
N THR A 104 -20.76 22.20 0.35
CA THR A 104 -19.90 22.54 -0.80
C THR A 104 -18.46 22.58 -0.32
N PHE A 105 -17.58 21.80 -0.94
CA PHE A 105 -16.17 21.76 -0.56
C PHE A 105 -15.32 22.46 -1.62
N PRO A 106 -14.53 23.48 -1.24
CA PRO A 106 -13.47 23.96 -2.12
C PRO A 106 -12.44 22.86 -2.34
N GLN A 107 -11.69 22.97 -3.43
CA GLN A 107 -10.67 22.00 -3.81
C GLN A 107 -9.70 21.66 -2.66
N ASP A 108 -9.29 22.67 -1.89
CA ASP A 108 -8.31 22.58 -0.80
C ASP A 108 -8.83 21.94 0.50
N SER A 109 -10.11 21.55 0.53
CA SER A 109 -10.73 20.89 1.69
C SER A 109 -10.14 19.48 1.90
N PRO A 110 -9.87 19.06 3.15
CA PRO A 110 -9.46 17.67 3.46
C PRO A 110 -10.44 16.62 2.92
N THR A 111 -11.74 16.90 2.98
CA THR A 111 -12.80 16.02 2.44
C THR A 111 -12.65 15.84 0.94
N CYS A 112 -12.28 16.91 0.23
CA CYS A 112 -12.04 16.86 -1.21
C CYS A 112 -10.79 16.04 -1.56
N VAL A 113 -9.71 16.20 -0.78
CA VAL A 113 -8.49 15.36 -0.93
C VAL A 113 -8.82 13.89 -0.73
N GLN A 114 -9.59 13.54 0.31
CA GLN A 114 -10.03 12.16 0.53
C GLN A 114 -10.88 11.65 -0.65
N PHE A 115 -11.79 12.48 -1.15
CA PHE A 115 -12.63 12.16 -2.30
C PHE A 115 -11.79 11.85 -3.54
N PHE A 116 -10.83 12.72 -3.89
CA PHE A 116 -9.96 12.51 -5.04
C PHE A 116 -9.12 11.23 -4.91
N ASN A 117 -8.65 10.89 -3.71
CA ASN A 117 -7.95 9.62 -3.46
C ASN A 117 -8.84 8.41 -3.79
N ILE A 118 -10.16 8.48 -3.55
CA ILE A 118 -11.10 7.42 -3.89
C ILE A 118 -11.27 7.30 -5.42
N ILE A 119 -11.41 8.43 -6.12
CA ILE A 119 -11.55 8.47 -7.57
C ILE A 119 -10.28 7.93 -8.26
N ILE A 120 -9.11 8.44 -7.89
CA ILE A 120 -7.84 7.97 -8.46
C ILE A 120 -7.59 6.50 -8.19
N LYS A 121 -7.94 5.97 -7.01
CA LYS A 121 -7.84 4.53 -6.73
C LYS A 121 -8.72 3.66 -7.63
N LYS A 122 -9.87 4.16 -8.10
CA LYS A 122 -10.71 3.43 -9.06
C LYS A 122 -10.12 3.45 -10.47
N LEU A 123 -9.42 4.53 -10.83
CA LEU A 123 -8.82 4.71 -12.15
C LEU A 123 -7.47 4.00 -12.30
N ILE A 124 -6.68 4.00 -11.24
CA ILE A 124 -5.35 3.39 -11.20
C ILE A 124 -5.46 2.00 -10.55
N LEU A 125 -6.20 1.11 -11.21
CA LEU A 125 -6.21 -0.33 -10.93
C LEU A 125 -5.03 -1.05 -11.63
N TRP A 126 -3.89 -0.37 -11.76
CA TRP A 126 -2.69 -0.94 -12.37
C TRP A 126 -1.81 -1.59 -11.30
N PRO A 127 -1.58 -2.92 -11.35
CA PRO A 127 -0.55 -3.53 -10.52
C PRO A 127 0.80 -2.91 -10.91
N GLY A 128 1.52 -2.33 -9.95
CA GLY A 128 2.81 -1.69 -10.24
C GLY A 128 3.01 -0.30 -9.66
N PHE A 129 1.96 0.37 -9.15
CA PHE A 129 2.06 1.75 -8.66
C PHE A 129 1.30 2.00 -7.35
N SER A 130 1.90 2.81 -6.49
CA SER A 130 1.29 3.38 -5.29
C SER A 130 0.94 4.84 -5.58
N THR A 131 -0.30 5.24 -5.31
CA THR A 131 -0.75 6.60 -5.55
C THR A 131 -1.42 7.22 -4.34
N SER A 132 -1.15 8.50 -4.13
CA SER A 132 -1.80 9.29 -3.08
C SER A 132 -1.89 10.76 -3.50
N ILE A 133 -2.99 11.39 -3.15
CA ILE A 133 -3.20 12.81 -3.37
C ILE A 133 -3.10 13.50 -2.02
N LEU A 134 -2.25 14.52 -1.94
CA LEU A 134 -1.99 15.26 -0.72
C LEU A 134 -1.96 16.76 -1.01
N ARG A 135 -2.32 17.55 0.00
CA ARG A 135 -2.12 18.99 -0.01
C ARG A 135 -0.67 19.29 0.37
N TYR A 136 0.06 19.89 -0.56
CA TYR A 136 1.36 20.49 -0.30
C TYR A 136 1.20 21.99 -0.05
N GLU A 137 2.30 22.69 0.24
CA GLU A 137 2.30 24.10 0.64
C GLU A 137 1.50 25.02 -0.29
N THR A 138 1.58 24.78 -1.61
CA THR A 138 1.01 25.68 -2.62
C THR A 138 -0.12 25.06 -3.43
N LYS A 139 -0.24 23.73 -3.46
CA LYS A 139 -1.20 23.02 -4.31
C LYS A 139 -1.40 21.58 -3.87
N ILE A 140 -2.49 20.99 -4.35
CA ILE A 140 -2.75 19.57 -4.26
C ILE A 140 -1.96 18.85 -5.36
N LEU A 141 -1.21 17.82 -4.98
CA LEU A 141 -0.39 17.04 -5.90
C LEU A 141 -0.70 15.56 -5.78
N LEU A 142 -0.61 14.87 -6.91
CA LEU A 142 -0.59 13.42 -6.98
C LEU A 142 0.85 12.93 -6.78
N SER A 143 1.09 12.22 -5.70
CA SER A 143 2.28 11.39 -5.55
C SER A 143 2.05 10.05 -6.20
N VAL A 144 2.96 9.67 -7.10
CA VAL A 144 2.96 8.36 -7.75
C VAL A 144 4.29 7.71 -7.48
N ASP A 145 4.30 6.49 -6.96
CA ASP A 145 5.52 5.71 -6.83
C ASP A 145 5.36 4.32 -7.44
N ILE A 146 6.47 3.73 -7.85
CA ILE A 146 6.49 2.38 -8.42
C ILE A 146 6.48 1.39 -7.26
N SER A 147 5.47 0.53 -7.22
CA SER A 147 5.28 -0.49 -6.21
C SER A 147 5.17 -1.86 -6.83
N HIS A 148 5.97 -2.81 -6.36
CA HIS A 148 5.93 -4.18 -6.85
C HIS A 148 5.14 -5.02 -5.85
N LYS A 149 4.07 -5.67 -6.32
CA LYS A 149 3.38 -6.69 -5.53
C LYS A 149 3.77 -8.06 -6.06
N VAL A 150 4.58 -8.79 -5.29
CA VAL A 150 4.91 -10.17 -5.61
C VAL A 150 3.68 -11.03 -5.33
N LEU A 151 3.19 -11.69 -6.37
CA LEU A 151 2.11 -12.66 -6.31
C LEU A 151 2.69 -14.02 -6.68
N ARG A 152 2.38 -15.04 -5.90
CA ARG A 152 2.76 -16.41 -6.23
C ARG A 152 1.73 -16.98 -7.20
N SER A 153 2.17 -17.89 -8.07
CA SER A 153 1.29 -18.60 -9.02
C SER A 153 0.54 -19.76 -8.36
N GLU A 154 1.00 -20.22 -7.20
CA GLU A 154 0.34 -21.28 -6.43
C GLU A 154 -0.83 -20.74 -5.59
N THR A 155 -1.86 -21.56 -5.47
CA THR A 155 -2.95 -21.36 -4.52
C THR A 155 -2.52 -21.80 -3.11
N VAL A 156 -3.30 -21.42 -2.09
CA VAL A 156 -3.09 -21.95 -0.74
C VAL A 156 -3.36 -23.46 -0.72
N LEU A 157 -4.31 -23.95 -1.51
CA LEU A 157 -4.56 -25.39 -1.61
C LEU A 157 -3.37 -26.15 -2.20
N ASP A 158 -2.73 -25.62 -3.24
CA ASP A 158 -1.52 -26.21 -3.83
C ASP A 158 -0.40 -26.28 -2.79
N PHE A 159 -0.17 -25.18 -2.07
CA PHE A 159 0.82 -25.12 -0.99
C PHE A 159 0.53 -26.15 0.11
N MET A 160 -0.74 -26.25 0.54
CA MET A 160 -1.17 -27.23 1.54
C MET A 160 -0.93 -28.66 1.04
N THR A 161 -1.24 -28.94 -0.22
CA THR A 161 -1.02 -30.26 -0.84
C THR A 161 0.47 -30.61 -0.89
N GLU A 162 1.33 -29.67 -1.29
CA GLU A 162 2.79 -29.86 -1.26
C GLU A 162 3.35 -30.06 0.15
N LEU A 163 2.79 -29.35 1.14
CA LEU A 163 3.21 -29.48 2.53
C LEU A 163 2.81 -30.85 3.10
N TYR A 164 1.60 -31.30 2.81
CA TYR A 164 1.11 -32.63 3.20
C TYR A 164 2.02 -33.73 2.65
N ASN A 165 2.39 -33.65 1.37
CA ASN A 165 3.28 -34.62 0.73
C ASN A 165 4.69 -34.67 1.36
N ARG A 166 5.14 -33.59 2.01
CA ARG A 166 6.48 -33.47 2.61
C ARG A 166 6.51 -33.92 4.06
N VAL A 167 5.49 -33.56 4.84
CA VAL A 167 5.48 -33.69 6.31
C VAL A 167 4.61 -34.88 6.77
N GLY A 168 3.67 -35.31 5.94
CA GLY A 168 2.68 -36.34 6.29
C GLY A 168 1.60 -35.84 7.25
N ASP A 169 0.63 -36.70 7.54
CA ASP A 169 -0.63 -36.33 8.23
C ASP A 169 -0.43 -35.84 9.67
N GLN A 170 0.43 -36.50 10.45
CA GLN A 170 0.56 -36.26 11.89
C GLN A 170 0.93 -34.83 12.28
N HIS A 171 1.70 -34.12 11.44
CA HIS A 171 2.12 -32.74 11.71
C HIS A 171 1.58 -31.74 10.67
N PHE A 172 0.71 -32.20 9.77
CA PHE A 172 0.23 -31.38 8.66
C PHE A 172 -0.52 -30.13 9.15
N SER A 173 -1.50 -30.32 10.03
CA SER A 173 -2.34 -29.23 10.55
C SER A 173 -1.50 -28.16 11.27
N ASP A 174 -0.64 -28.58 12.20
CA ASP A 174 0.21 -27.67 12.98
C ASP A 174 1.22 -26.93 12.09
N THR A 175 1.78 -27.60 11.09
CA THR A 175 2.71 -26.97 10.15
C THR A 175 1.99 -25.97 9.24
N CYS A 176 0.78 -26.31 8.77
CA CYS A 176 -0.08 -25.39 8.03
C CYS A 176 -0.39 -24.13 8.86
N MET A 177 -0.77 -24.29 10.13
CA MET A 177 -1.04 -23.15 11.01
C MET A 177 0.19 -22.25 11.15
N ASN A 178 1.36 -22.82 11.42
CA ASN A 178 2.61 -22.08 11.60
C ASN A 178 3.07 -21.35 10.31
N GLU A 179 2.87 -21.97 9.14
CA GLU A 179 3.30 -21.42 7.85
C GLU A 179 2.29 -20.40 7.26
N LEU A 180 0.99 -20.56 7.51
CA LEU A 180 -0.05 -19.78 6.84
C LEU A 180 -0.69 -18.70 7.73
N VAL A 181 -0.82 -18.92 9.05
CA VAL A 181 -1.47 -17.94 9.92
C VAL A 181 -0.62 -16.67 9.98
N GLY A 182 -1.27 -15.53 9.73
CA GLY A 182 -0.63 -14.22 9.64
C GLY A 182 -0.28 -13.79 8.22
N PHE A 183 -0.22 -14.71 7.25
CA PHE A 183 0.01 -14.38 5.84
C PHE A 183 -1.18 -13.66 5.23
N VAL A 184 -0.89 -12.85 4.21
CA VAL A 184 -1.90 -12.20 3.39
C VAL A 184 -2.06 -12.97 2.09
N VAL A 185 -3.29 -13.34 1.78
CA VAL A 185 -3.68 -14.00 0.53
C VAL A 185 -4.48 -13.08 -0.35
N LEU A 186 -4.42 -13.29 -1.66
CA LEU A 186 -5.22 -12.60 -2.68
C LEU A 186 -6.28 -13.56 -3.24
N THR A 187 -7.54 -13.16 -3.19
CA THR A 187 -8.62 -13.87 -3.87
C THR A 187 -8.80 -13.35 -5.29
N ARG A 188 -8.66 -14.20 -6.30
CA ARG A 188 -8.66 -13.77 -7.73
C ARG A 188 -10.04 -13.32 -8.21
N TYR A 189 -11.11 -13.96 -7.75
CA TYR A 189 -12.48 -13.67 -8.17
C TYR A 189 -12.95 -12.24 -7.85
N ASN A 190 -12.30 -11.53 -6.92
CA ASN A 190 -12.64 -10.15 -6.58
C ASN A 190 -11.41 -9.23 -6.34
N ASN A 191 -10.20 -9.73 -6.57
CA ASN A 191 -8.91 -9.06 -6.33
C ASN A 191 -8.76 -8.43 -4.93
N LYS A 192 -9.36 -9.03 -3.90
CA LYS A 192 -9.22 -8.59 -2.50
C LYS A 192 -8.16 -9.38 -1.76
N THR A 193 -7.54 -8.71 -0.80
CA THR A 193 -6.58 -9.36 0.10
C THR A 193 -7.17 -9.60 1.47
N TYR A 194 -6.85 -10.75 2.04
CA TYR A 194 -7.28 -11.16 3.37
C TYR A 194 -6.08 -11.64 4.16
N ARG A 195 -6.03 -11.31 5.45
CA ARG A 195 -5.04 -11.91 6.35
C ARG A 195 -5.62 -13.23 6.85
N ILE A 196 -4.90 -14.32 6.67
CA ILE A 196 -5.25 -15.60 7.30
C ILE A 196 -5.02 -15.41 8.79
N ASN A 197 -6.06 -15.64 9.57
CA ASN A 197 -6.00 -15.53 11.00
C ASN A 197 -6.16 -16.88 11.69
N ASP A 198 -6.82 -17.81 11.02
CA ASP A 198 -6.97 -19.19 11.47
C ASP A 198 -7.27 -20.10 10.26
N ILE A 199 -7.27 -21.41 10.47
CA ILE A 199 -7.72 -22.42 9.51
C ILE A 199 -8.76 -23.30 10.20
N ASP A 200 -9.99 -23.28 9.69
CA ASP A 200 -11.07 -24.13 10.19
C ASP A 200 -11.08 -25.46 9.43
N TRP A 201 -10.65 -26.51 10.14
CA TRP A 201 -10.60 -27.87 9.63
C TRP A 201 -11.94 -28.60 9.75
N SER A 202 -12.89 -28.07 10.54
CA SER A 202 -14.20 -28.68 10.73
C SER A 202 -15.18 -28.30 9.62
N VAL A 203 -15.07 -27.08 9.10
CA VAL A 203 -15.93 -26.58 8.03
C VAL A 203 -15.41 -27.02 6.66
N LYS A 204 -16.32 -27.34 5.75
CA LYS A 204 -16.07 -27.80 4.39
C LYS A 204 -16.83 -26.93 3.37
N PRO A 205 -16.39 -26.89 2.10
CA PRO A 205 -17.12 -26.23 1.03
C PRO A 205 -18.60 -26.63 0.90
N THR A 206 -18.94 -27.87 1.29
CA THR A 206 -20.30 -28.40 1.26
C THR A 206 -21.21 -27.87 2.36
N ASP A 207 -20.64 -27.25 3.40
CA ASP A 207 -21.41 -26.77 4.55
C ASP A 207 -22.15 -25.48 4.24
N ILE A 208 -23.19 -25.23 5.04
CA ILE A 208 -24.10 -24.09 4.89
C ILE A 208 -23.62 -22.93 5.76
N PHE A 209 -23.72 -21.71 5.24
CA PHE A 209 -23.55 -20.50 6.02
C PHE A 209 -24.69 -19.51 5.79
N LYS A 210 -24.87 -18.62 6.76
CA LYS A 210 -25.89 -17.58 6.70
C LYS A 210 -25.35 -16.34 5.99
N LYS A 211 -26.02 -15.93 4.91
CA LYS A 211 -25.75 -14.68 4.19
C LYS A 211 -26.15 -13.47 5.02
N ALA A 212 -25.69 -12.30 4.58
CA ALA A 212 -26.01 -11.03 5.24
C ALA A 212 -27.51 -10.67 5.19
N ASP A 213 -28.24 -11.20 4.21
CA ASP A 213 -29.71 -11.09 4.08
C ASP A 213 -30.48 -12.09 4.96
N GLY A 214 -29.75 -12.91 5.74
CA GLY A 214 -30.33 -13.92 6.62
C GLY A 214 -30.66 -15.25 5.94
N THR A 215 -30.49 -15.36 4.61
CA THR A 215 -30.73 -16.63 3.89
C THR A 215 -29.55 -17.59 4.03
N GLU A 216 -29.82 -18.89 3.97
CA GLU A 216 -28.82 -19.93 4.06
C GLU A 216 -28.41 -20.45 2.68
N ILE A 217 -27.12 -20.71 2.49
CA ILE A 217 -26.56 -21.22 1.24
C ILE A 217 -25.27 -21.99 1.52
N THR A 218 -24.93 -22.98 0.69
CA THR A 218 -23.63 -23.65 0.77
C THR A 218 -22.51 -22.74 0.26
N TYR A 219 -21.25 -23.00 0.64
CA TYR A 219 -20.14 -22.25 0.05
C TYR A 219 -20.02 -22.53 -1.46
N VAL A 220 -20.18 -23.78 -1.89
CA VAL A 220 -20.17 -24.17 -3.31
C VAL A 220 -21.17 -23.35 -4.13
N ASP A 221 -22.44 -23.32 -3.70
CA ASP A 221 -23.49 -22.60 -4.41
C ASP A 221 -23.26 -21.10 -4.39
N TYR A 222 -22.79 -20.56 -3.25
CA TYR A 222 -22.48 -19.13 -3.15
C TYR A 222 -21.38 -18.72 -4.13
N TYR A 223 -20.26 -19.47 -4.18
CA TYR A 223 -19.16 -19.13 -5.07
C TYR A 223 -19.52 -19.31 -6.55
N SER A 224 -20.31 -20.33 -6.89
CA SER A 224 -20.83 -20.52 -8.24
C SER A 224 -21.79 -19.39 -8.63
N GLN A 225 -22.80 -19.07 -7.82
CA GLN A 225 -23.79 -18.04 -8.16
C GLN A 225 -23.22 -16.61 -8.16
N GLN A 226 -22.33 -16.29 -7.20
CA GLN A 226 -21.86 -14.92 -7.00
C GLN A 226 -20.64 -14.57 -7.86
N TYR A 227 -19.81 -15.56 -8.20
CA TYR A 227 -18.53 -15.35 -8.86
C TYR A 227 -18.28 -16.26 -10.06
N ASP A 228 -19.22 -17.15 -10.43
CA ASP A 228 -19.05 -18.15 -11.50
C ASP A 228 -17.81 -19.03 -11.28
N ALA A 229 -17.56 -19.40 -10.02
CA ALA A 229 -16.38 -20.15 -9.61
C ALA A 229 -16.76 -21.56 -9.11
N SER A 230 -16.23 -22.59 -9.76
CA SER A 230 -16.42 -23.99 -9.38
C SER A 230 -15.31 -24.48 -8.45
N ILE A 231 -15.68 -24.99 -7.27
CA ILE A 231 -14.74 -25.58 -6.30
C ILE A 231 -14.48 -27.03 -6.69
N THR A 232 -13.21 -27.43 -6.79
CA THR A 232 -12.85 -28.79 -7.21
C THR A 232 -12.65 -29.73 -6.03
N ASP A 233 -11.97 -29.29 -4.97
CA ASP A 233 -11.80 -30.10 -3.76
C ASP A 233 -12.87 -29.75 -2.72
N LEU A 234 -13.85 -30.63 -2.55
CA LEU A 234 -14.93 -30.45 -1.59
C LEU A 234 -14.55 -30.80 -0.14
N LYS A 235 -13.35 -31.36 0.08
CA LYS A 235 -12.87 -31.77 1.41
C LYS A 235 -11.83 -30.80 2.00
N GLN A 236 -11.37 -29.84 1.21
CA GLN A 236 -10.41 -28.83 1.67
C GLN A 236 -10.92 -28.09 2.92
N PRO A 237 -10.04 -27.69 3.85
CA PRO A 237 -10.40 -26.86 4.99
C PRO A 237 -10.71 -25.43 4.55
N MET A 238 -11.18 -24.60 5.48
CA MET A 238 -11.53 -23.20 5.21
C MET A 238 -10.54 -22.27 5.87
N LEU A 239 -10.05 -21.25 5.15
CA LEU A 239 -9.25 -20.19 5.77
C LEU A 239 -10.17 -19.21 6.48
N VAL A 240 -9.80 -18.78 7.68
CA VAL A 240 -10.54 -17.81 8.48
C VAL A 240 -9.85 -16.47 8.44
N SER A 241 -10.60 -15.41 8.15
CA SER A 241 -10.12 -14.02 8.20
C SER A 241 -11.06 -13.12 9.01
N TRP A 242 -10.50 -12.36 9.94
CA TRP A 242 -11.26 -11.38 10.73
C TRP A 242 -11.26 -10.03 10.00
N LEU A 243 -12.43 -9.61 9.50
CA LEU A 243 -12.59 -8.29 8.91
C LEU A 243 -12.84 -7.25 10.00
N LYS A 244 -11.95 -6.27 10.11
CA LYS A 244 -12.16 -5.10 10.96
C LYS A 244 -13.35 -4.29 10.43
N SER A 245 -14.28 -3.94 11.32
CA SER A 245 -15.42 -3.08 10.97
C SER A 245 -14.93 -1.73 10.44
N LYS A 246 -15.56 -1.24 9.36
CA LYS A 246 -15.22 0.06 8.75
C LYS A 246 -15.75 1.26 9.54
N ASN A 247 -16.63 1.05 10.52
CA ASN A 247 -17.13 2.10 11.40
C ASN A 247 -16.37 2.07 12.72
N ARG A 248 -15.66 3.17 13.04
CA ARG A 248 -14.98 3.38 14.33
C ARG A 248 -15.95 3.66 15.48
N SER A 249 -17.26 3.62 15.23
CA SER A 249 -18.30 3.84 16.22
C SER A 249 -18.93 2.50 16.60
N MET A 250 -18.78 2.15 17.88
CA MET A 250 -19.37 1.01 18.59
C MET A 250 -18.72 -0.36 18.37
N ASP A 251 -18.64 -1.06 19.49
CA ASP A 251 -18.03 -2.35 19.82
C ASP A 251 -18.67 -3.53 19.06
N VAL A 252 -18.62 -3.50 17.72
CA VAL A 252 -19.14 -4.57 16.88
C VAL A 252 -18.06 -5.63 16.69
N ALA A 253 -18.34 -6.85 17.14
CA ALA A 253 -17.46 -8.01 16.99
C ALA A 253 -16.95 -8.13 15.54
N PRO A 254 -15.66 -8.47 15.35
CA PRO A 254 -15.07 -8.60 14.02
C PRO A 254 -15.86 -9.59 13.17
N ARG A 255 -16.15 -9.21 11.92
CA ARG A 255 -16.89 -10.10 11.00
C ARG A 255 -15.96 -11.20 10.52
N LEU A 256 -16.27 -12.44 10.89
CA LEU A 256 -15.58 -13.62 10.44
C LEU A 256 -15.93 -13.92 8.97
N VAL A 257 -14.92 -14.27 8.18
CA VAL A 257 -15.07 -14.68 6.78
C VAL A 257 -14.31 -15.98 6.54
N HIS A 258 -15.01 -16.96 6.00
CA HIS A 258 -14.40 -18.17 5.45
C HIS A 258 -14.02 -17.96 3.98
N LEU A 259 -12.82 -18.40 3.63
CA LEU A 259 -12.27 -18.34 2.27
C LEU A 259 -11.85 -19.75 1.85
N ILE A 260 -12.07 -20.06 0.57
CA ILE A 260 -11.66 -21.33 -0.05
C ILE A 260 -10.17 -21.27 -0.36
N PRO A 261 -9.31 -22.16 0.20
CA PRO A 261 -7.88 -22.21 -0.11
C PRO A 261 -7.56 -22.26 -1.61
N GLU A 262 -8.35 -23.02 -2.40
CA GLU A 262 -8.23 -23.14 -3.86
C GLU A 262 -8.35 -21.80 -4.60
N PHE A 263 -9.10 -20.84 -4.05
CA PHE A 263 -9.30 -19.53 -4.67
C PHE A 263 -8.40 -18.44 -4.09
N CYS A 264 -7.56 -18.79 -3.12
CA CYS A 264 -6.64 -17.89 -2.44
C CYS A 264 -5.22 -18.10 -2.95
N TYR A 265 -4.57 -17.04 -3.42
CA TYR A 265 -3.17 -17.08 -3.84
C TYR A 265 -2.28 -16.45 -2.77
N LEU A 266 -1.15 -17.09 -2.49
CA LEU A 266 -0.18 -16.56 -1.55
C LEU A 266 0.46 -15.28 -2.11
N THR A 267 0.66 -14.28 -1.24
CA THR A 267 1.30 -13.02 -1.62
C THR A 267 2.66 -12.86 -0.92
N GLY A 268 3.54 -12.09 -1.55
CA GLY A 268 4.91 -11.92 -1.08
C GLY A 268 5.82 -13.10 -1.45
N LEU A 269 7.05 -13.05 -0.94
CA LEU A 269 8.05 -14.09 -1.11
C LEU A 269 7.99 -15.08 0.06
N SER A 270 8.09 -16.38 -0.24
CA SER A 270 8.32 -17.42 0.77
C SER A 270 9.66 -17.23 1.48
N ASN A 271 9.82 -17.78 2.69
CA ASN A 271 11.09 -17.71 3.42
C ASN A 271 12.23 -18.34 2.63
N GLN A 272 11.96 -19.46 1.94
CA GLN A 272 12.92 -20.12 1.06
C GLN A 272 13.35 -19.22 -0.11
N ALA A 273 12.40 -18.55 -0.77
CA ALA A 273 12.71 -17.61 -1.85
C ALA A 273 13.51 -16.39 -1.35
N ARG A 274 13.27 -15.94 -0.11
CA ARG A 274 14.06 -14.85 0.52
C ARG A 274 15.49 -15.27 0.82
N SER A 275 15.71 -16.54 1.19
CA SER A 275 17.06 -17.08 1.42
C SER A 275 17.81 -17.42 0.13
N ASP A 276 17.11 -17.56 -1.00
CA ASP A 276 17.73 -17.83 -2.29
C ASP A 276 18.31 -16.54 -2.91
N PHE A 277 19.64 -16.48 -2.96
CA PHE A 277 20.36 -15.34 -3.51
C PHE A 277 20.05 -15.09 -5.00
N ARG A 278 19.81 -16.13 -5.80
CA ARG A 278 19.52 -15.98 -7.24
C ARG A 278 18.16 -15.32 -7.43
N ILE A 279 17.14 -15.82 -6.74
CA ILE A 279 15.79 -15.25 -6.77
C ILE A 279 15.81 -13.80 -6.29
N MET A 280 16.48 -13.51 -5.18
CA MET A 280 16.59 -12.14 -4.66
C MET A 280 17.37 -11.21 -5.59
N LYS A 281 18.41 -11.71 -6.29
CA LYS A 281 19.16 -10.94 -7.29
C LYS A 281 18.31 -10.61 -8.52
N ASP A 282 17.59 -11.59 -9.06
CA ASP A 282 16.72 -11.38 -10.23
C ASP A 282 15.55 -10.45 -9.87
N LEU A 283 14.96 -10.62 -8.68
CA LEU A 283 13.94 -9.71 -8.16
C LEU A 283 14.50 -8.29 -7.96
N ALA A 284 15.72 -8.15 -7.43
CA ALA A 284 16.36 -6.86 -7.27
C ALA A 284 16.59 -6.17 -8.62
N ALA A 285 16.96 -6.91 -9.67
CA ALA A 285 17.12 -6.35 -11.01
C ALA A 285 15.83 -5.72 -11.56
N GLU A 286 14.67 -6.27 -11.21
CA GLU A 286 13.36 -5.75 -11.63
C GLU A 286 12.78 -4.67 -10.70
N THR A 287 13.09 -4.72 -9.39
CA THR A 287 12.52 -3.84 -8.37
C THR A 287 13.40 -2.62 -8.04
N GLN A 288 14.73 -2.77 -8.13
CA GLN A 288 15.71 -1.70 -7.87
C GLN A 288 16.01 -0.93 -9.15
N LEU A 289 15.02 -0.15 -9.58
CA LEU A 289 15.14 0.68 -10.77
C LEU A 289 16.09 1.86 -10.52
N SER A 290 16.95 2.14 -11.51
CA SER A 290 17.71 3.39 -11.53
C SER A 290 16.77 4.60 -11.59
N PRO A 291 17.22 5.79 -11.13
CA PRO A 291 16.40 7.00 -11.18
C PRO A 291 15.83 7.30 -12.57
N GLN A 292 16.61 7.08 -13.63
CA GLN A 292 16.18 7.30 -15.02
C GLN A 292 15.09 6.31 -15.45
N LYS A 293 15.22 5.03 -15.10
CA LYS A 293 14.18 4.02 -15.40
C LYS A 293 12.90 4.29 -14.62
N ARG A 294 13.02 4.67 -13.34
CA ARG A 294 11.87 5.05 -12.49
C ARG A 294 11.15 6.25 -13.11
N GLN A 295 11.89 7.29 -13.47
CA GLN A 295 11.35 8.49 -14.10
C GLN A 295 10.62 8.18 -15.43
N LYS A 296 11.20 7.33 -16.28
CA LYS A 296 10.58 6.90 -17.54
C LYS A 296 9.26 6.15 -17.30
N ARG A 297 9.23 5.19 -16.37
CA ARG A 297 8.00 4.45 -16.02
C ARG A 297 6.90 5.35 -15.46
N LEU A 298 7.26 6.38 -14.67
CA LEU A 298 6.30 7.36 -14.19
C LEU A 298 5.70 8.19 -15.33
N HIS A 299 6.50 8.63 -16.30
CA HIS A 299 6.01 9.34 -17.49
C HIS A 299 5.09 8.44 -18.34
N GLU A 300 5.50 7.20 -18.60
CA GLU A 300 4.68 6.23 -19.34
C GLU A 300 3.32 6.02 -18.67
N LEU A 301 3.24 5.96 -17.34
CA LEU A 301 1.97 5.86 -16.64
C LEU A 301 1.07 7.07 -16.89
N ILE A 302 1.60 8.29 -16.77
CA ILE A 302 0.81 9.51 -16.99
C ILE A 302 0.35 9.59 -18.43
N ASP A 303 1.23 9.30 -19.40
CA ASP A 303 0.90 9.22 -20.82
C ASP A 303 -0.22 8.20 -21.07
N ASN A 304 -0.15 7.01 -20.44
CA ASN A 304 -1.16 5.97 -20.58
C ASN A 304 -2.51 6.39 -19.99
N ILE A 305 -2.52 7.02 -18.81
CA ILE A 305 -3.75 7.55 -18.20
C ILE A 305 -4.36 8.62 -19.10
N GLN A 306 -3.54 9.54 -19.62
CA GLN A 306 -4.03 10.58 -20.51
C GLN A 306 -4.55 9.99 -21.82
N ARG A 307 -3.85 9.04 -22.47
CA ARG A 307 -4.30 8.45 -23.75
C ARG A 307 -5.53 7.55 -23.60
N ASN A 308 -5.78 7.00 -22.42
CA ASN A 308 -6.96 6.20 -22.16
C ASN A 308 -8.22 7.08 -22.08
N LYS A 309 -9.09 6.97 -23.09
CA LYS A 309 -10.33 7.76 -23.19
C LYS A 309 -11.24 7.61 -21.97
N VAL A 310 -11.37 6.41 -21.41
CA VAL A 310 -12.22 6.17 -20.22
C VAL A 310 -11.66 6.90 -19.01
N ALA A 311 -10.35 6.77 -18.77
CA ALA A 311 -9.71 7.41 -17.64
C ALA A 311 -9.72 8.94 -17.77
N ARG A 312 -9.44 9.46 -18.97
CA ARG A 312 -9.50 10.89 -19.28
C ARG A 312 -10.91 11.44 -19.05
N THR A 313 -11.94 10.84 -19.62
CA THR A 313 -13.34 11.31 -19.46
C THR A 313 -13.77 11.31 -17.99
N GLU A 314 -13.37 10.31 -17.20
CA GLU A 314 -13.66 10.30 -15.76
C GLU A 314 -13.00 11.49 -15.05
N LEU A 315 -11.70 11.71 -15.27
CA LEU A 315 -10.95 12.81 -14.65
C LEU A 315 -11.50 14.17 -15.05
N GLU A 316 -11.69 14.40 -16.35
CA GLU A 316 -12.24 15.64 -16.90
C GLU A 316 -13.66 15.91 -16.39
N GLY A 317 -14.45 14.84 -16.25
CA GLY A 317 -15.77 14.87 -15.64
C GLY A 317 -15.78 15.40 -14.22
N TRP A 318 -14.76 15.05 -13.43
CA TRP A 318 -14.52 15.59 -12.10
C TRP A 318 -13.82 16.96 -12.11
N GLY A 319 -13.56 17.56 -13.28
CA GLY A 319 -12.83 18.81 -13.43
C GLY A 319 -11.35 18.70 -13.09
N LEU A 320 -10.78 17.48 -13.16
CA LEU A 320 -9.40 17.17 -12.88
C LEU A 320 -8.63 16.92 -14.17
N HIS A 321 -7.52 17.61 -14.36
CA HIS A 321 -6.59 17.34 -15.45
C HIS A 321 -5.21 17.02 -14.86
N LEU A 322 -4.66 15.86 -15.19
CA LEU A 322 -3.28 15.53 -14.84
C LEU A 322 -2.33 16.39 -15.67
N ASP A 323 -1.47 17.12 -14.98
CA ASP A 323 -0.47 17.99 -15.58
C ASP A 323 0.92 17.37 -15.51
N GLU A 324 1.91 18.09 -16.04
CA GLU A 324 3.31 17.69 -15.98
C GLU A 324 3.81 17.50 -14.55
N GLN A 325 4.86 16.68 -14.44
CA GLN A 325 5.59 16.49 -13.21
C GLN A 325 6.18 17.81 -12.73
N ILE A 326 6.04 18.10 -11.43
CA ILE A 326 6.57 19.35 -10.91
C ILE A 326 8.09 19.32 -10.90
N SER A 327 8.71 20.50 -11.02
CA SER A 327 10.12 20.68 -10.72
C SER A 327 10.28 21.56 -9.50
N LEU A 328 11.22 21.19 -8.64
CA LEU A 328 11.56 21.90 -7.43
C LEU A 328 13.01 22.35 -7.48
N VAL A 329 13.34 23.39 -6.71
CA VAL A 329 14.73 23.79 -6.48
C VAL A 329 15.13 23.28 -5.10
N GLY A 330 15.98 22.25 -5.08
CA GLY A 330 16.65 21.80 -3.87
C GLY A 330 18.01 22.48 -3.72
N ARG A 331 18.75 22.12 -2.66
CA ARG A 331 20.10 22.64 -2.42
C ARG A 331 21.04 21.52 -2.00
N VAL A 332 22.24 21.49 -2.59
CA VAL A 332 23.32 20.60 -2.17
C VAL A 332 24.15 21.32 -1.13
N LEU A 333 24.13 20.82 0.10
CA LEU A 333 24.96 21.38 1.18
C LEU A 333 26.44 21.10 0.92
N PRO A 334 27.35 22.00 1.34
CA PRO A 334 28.77 21.71 1.29
C PRO A 334 29.09 20.48 2.15
N PRO A 335 30.11 19.68 1.78
CA PRO A 335 30.55 18.57 2.61
C PRO A 335 31.07 19.09 3.95
N GLU A 336 30.70 18.40 5.03
CA GLU A 336 31.17 18.71 6.38
C GLU A 336 32.60 18.22 6.60
N LYS A 337 33.32 18.90 7.49
CA LYS A 337 34.65 18.45 7.94
C LYS A 337 34.50 17.37 9.00
N ILE A 338 35.31 16.32 8.89
CA ILE A 338 35.38 15.28 9.91
C ILE A 338 36.52 15.63 10.85
N HIS A 339 36.19 15.87 12.11
CA HIS A 339 37.17 16.05 13.17
C HIS A 339 37.53 14.68 13.75
N MET A 340 38.81 14.37 13.76
CA MET A 340 39.42 13.21 14.42
C MET A 340 40.24 13.72 15.61
N PHE A 341 40.83 12.82 16.40
CA PHE A 341 41.54 13.23 17.63
C PHE A 341 42.71 14.18 17.36
N ASP A 342 43.52 13.87 16.35
CA ASP A 342 44.77 14.58 16.06
C ASP A 342 44.72 15.47 14.81
N HIS A 343 43.69 15.32 13.97
CA HIS A 343 43.53 16.13 12.76
C HIS A 343 42.08 16.23 12.33
N SER A 344 41.82 17.16 11.41
CA SER A 344 40.53 17.28 10.72
C SER A 344 40.75 17.00 9.24
N CYS A 345 39.87 16.22 8.62
CA CYS A 345 39.92 15.95 7.20
C CYS A 345 38.62 16.42 6.52
N GLN A 346 38.75 16.80 5.26
CA GLN A 346 37.60 17.04 4.40
C GLN A 346 37.45 15.83 3.49
N PRO A 347 36.34 15.08 3.57
CA PRO A 347 36.16 13.86 2.79
C PRO A 347 36.28 14.12 1.29
N VAL A 348 36.96 13.23 0.57
CA VAL A 348 37.06 13.33 -0.89
C VAL A 348 35.71 13.01 -1.54
N SER A 349 34.95 12.10 -0.94
CA SER A 349 33.57 11.80 -1.32
C SER A 349 32.61 12.25 -0.21
N PRO A 350 31.49 12.91 -0.54
CA PRO A 350 30.50 13.32 0.45
C PRO A 350 29.74 12.15 1.10
N VAL A 351 29.86 10.93 0.55
CA VAL A 351 29.08 9.76 1.00
C VAL A 351 29.96 8.65 1.59
N ASP A 352 31.27 8.68 1.34
CA ASP A 352 32.20 7.67 1.86
C ASP A 352 33.55 8.30 2.23
N TRP A 353 33.85 8.28 3.53
CA TRP A 353 35.10 8.79 4.10
C TRP A 353 35.99 7.65 4.63
N SER A 354 35.68 6.38 4.35
CA SER A 354 36.39 5.21 4.88
C SER A 354 37.87 5.20 4.54
N LYS A 355 38.24 5.78 3.39
CA LYS A 355 39.64 5.95 2.97
C LYS A 355 40.32 7.10 3.70
N ASP A 356 39.58 8.18 3.94
CA ASP A 356 40.09 9.42 4.55
C ASP A 356 40.39 9.24 6.05
N ILE A 357 39.64 8.39 6.75
CA ILE A 357 39.82 8.14 8.20
C ILE A 357 40.73 6.95 8.53
N ARG A 358 41.22 6.21 7.52
CA ARG A 358 41.91 4.92 7.74
C ARG A 358 43.17 5.03 8.62
N LYS A 359 43.84 6.18 8.59
CA LYS A 359 45.08 6.43 9.36
C LYS A 359 44.87 7.37 10.54
N SER A 360 43.62 7.64 10.88
CA SER A 360 43.25 8.68 11.82
C SER A 360 42.92 8.10 13.19
N ARG A 361 43.38 8.78 14.24
CA ARG A 361 43.02 8.41 15.61
C ARG A 361 41.60 8.85 15.91
N ILE A 362 40.77 7.95 16.45
CA ILE A 362 39.38 8.27 16.79
C ILE A 362 39.34 9.25 17.97
N ILE A 363 38.35 10.15 17.99
CA ILE A 363 38.24 11.27 18.97
C ILE A 363 38.30 10.78 20.43
N GLY A 364 37.69 9.64 20.72
CA GLY A 364 37.69 9.04 22.05
C GLY A 364 37.82 7.54 21.93
N SER A 365 38.83 6.99 22.60
CA SER A 365 39.10 5.56 22.65
C SER A 365 39.60 5.19 24.04
N GLY A 366 38.93 4.23 24.68
CA GLY A 366 39.43 3.57 25.88
C GLY A 366 40.20 2.31 25.49
N PRO A 367 41.26 1.92 26.23
CA PRO A 367 41.94 0.66 25.97
C PRO A 367 41.03 -0.55 26.28
N LEU A 368 41.14 -1.61 25.48
CA LEU A 368 40.48 -2.89 25.72
C LEU A 368 41.44 -3.83 26.45
N GLN A 369 41.35 -3.83 27.78
CA GLN A 369 42.31 -4.52 28.64
C GLN A 369 41.79 -5.89 29.09
N ASP A 370 40.63 -5.93 29.72
CA ASP A 370 40.04 -7.14 30.30
C ASP A 370 38.88 -7.66 29.45
N TRP A 371 39.17 -8.59 28.55
CA TRP A 371 38.17 -9.15 27.64
C TRP A 371 38.41 -10.62 27.32
N LEU A 372 37.36 -11.27 26.80
CA LEU A 372 37.33 -12.69 26.47
C LEU A 372 37.10 -12.87 24.97
N MET A 373 37.78 -13.85 24.36
CA MET A 373 37.59 -14.24 22.96
C MET A 373 37.14 -15.70 22.89
N VAL A 374 35.84 -15.91 22.72
CA VAL A 374 35.25 -17.26 22.66
C VAL A 374 35.16 -17.73 21.21
N PHE A 375 35.70 -18.90 20.92
CA PHE A 375 35.63 -19.53 19.60
C PHE A 375 35.58 -21.06 19.74
N SER A 376 35.06 -21.73 18.73
CA SER A 376 35.10 -23.20 18.69
C SER A 376 36.51 -23.69 18.37
N HIS A 377 36.90 -24.86 18.87
CA HIS A 377 38.23 -25.44 18.61
C HIS A 377 38.58 -25.51 17.12
N ARG A 378 37.58 -25.74 16.25
CA ARG A 378 37.77 -25.80 14.78
C ARG A 378 38.21 -24.47 14.17
N ASN A 379 37.96 -23.35 14.85
CA ASN A 379 38.23 -21.99 14.36
C ASN A 379 39.44 -21.34 15.06
N TYR A 380 40.28 -22.10 15.78
CA TYR A 380 41.43 -21.56 16.52
C TYR A 380 42.36 -20.69 15.65
N GLU A 381 42.73 -21.16 14.46
CA GLU A 381 43.60 -20.40 13.55
C GLU A 381 42.95 -19.10 13.05
N ILE A 382 41.66 -19.16 12.72
CA ILE A 382 40.88 -17.99 12.26
C ILE A 382 40.76 -16.96 13.38
N ALA A 383 40.54 -17.41 14.62
CA ALA A 383 40.52 -16.54 15.80
C ALA A 383 41.88 -15.87 16.01
N GLY A 384 42.99 -16.62 15.86
CA GLY A 384 44.35 -16.06 15.90
C GLY A 384 44.59 -14.98 14.82
N GLN A 385 44.14 -15.23 13.58
CA GLN A 385 44.25 -14.25 12.49
C GLN A 385 43.44 -12.98 12.76
N LEU A 386 42.22 -13.13 13.30
CA LEU A 386 41.38 -12.00 13.68
C LEU A 386 42.03 -11.18 14.80
N LEU A 387 42.54 -11.82 15.85
CA LEU A 387 43.23 -11.13 16.94
C LEU A 387 44.48 -10.38 16.44
N ALA A 388 45.28 -11.00 15.57
CA ALA A 388 46.43 -10.36 14.96
C ALA A 388 46.01 -9.14 14.11
N CYS A 389 44.91 -9.25 13.36
CA CYS A 389 44.35 -8.15 12.59
C CYS A 389 43.91 -6.99 13.50
N LEU A 390 43.13 -7.29 14.56
CA LEU A 390 42.68 -6.31 15.55
C LEU A 390 43.85 -5.56 16.18
N LYS A 391 44.88 -6.30 16.63
CA LYS A 391 46.09 -5.71 17.21
C LYS A 391 46.91 -4.88 16.23
N LYS A 392 46.82 -5.17 14.92
CA LYS A 392 47.48 -4.39 13.88
C LYS A 392 46.72 -3.10 13.56
N VAL A 393 45.39 -3.14 13.49
CA VAL A 393 44.57 -2.00 13.05
C VAL A 393 44.13 -1.07 14.19
N GLY A 394 43.99 -1.59 15.41
CA GLY A 394 43.53 -0.83 16.58
C GLY A 394 44.46 0.31 16.97
N PRO A 395 45.77 0.05 17.25
CA PRO A 395 46.67 1.08 17.76
C PRO A 395 46.84 2.31 16.84
N PRO A 396 46.93 2.18 15.49
CA PRO A 396 46.91 3.34 14.58
C PRO A 396 45.65 4.20 14.70
N MET A 397 44.51 3.60 15.05
CA MET A 397 43.25 4.31 15.32
C MET A 397 43.17 4.88 16.74
N GLY A 398 44.20 4.70 17.56
CA GLY A 398 44.19 5.08 18.97
C GLY A 398 43.44 4.10 19.88
N PHE A 399 43.10 2.90 19.39
CA PHE A 399 42.43 1.86 20.16
C PHE A 399 43.42 0.76 20.54
N LEU A 400 43.89 0.81 21.78
CA LEU A 400 44.81 -0.18 22.31
C LEU A 400 44.03 -1.44 22.72
N ILE A 401 44.49 -2.60 22.24
CA ILE A 401 43.84 -3.90 22.48
C ILE A 401 44.86 -4.84 23.10
N ASP A 402 44.63 -5.20 24.35
CA ASP A 402 45.46 -6.19 25.06
C ASP A 402 45.06 -7.62 24.69
N ASN A 403 45.84 -8.59 25.16
CA ASN A 403 45.53 -10.00 24.90
C ASN A 403 44.23 -10.40 25.62
N PRO A 404 43.25 -11.00 24.90
CA PRO A 404 42.08 -11.55 25.53
C PRO A 404 42.43 -12.80 26.35
N LYS A 405 41.56 -13.13 27.29
CA LYS A 405 41.44 -14.48 27.83
C LYS A 405 40.71 -15.34 26.78
N MET A 406 41.29 -16.48 26.39
CA MET A 406 40.74 -17.37 25.35
C MET A 406 40.04 -18.58 25.95
#